data_AF-A0A482D7F5-F1
#
_entry.id   AF-A0A482D7F5-F1
#
_cell.length_a   1.000
_cell.length_b   1.000
_cell.length_c   1.000
_cell.angle_alpha   90.00
_cell.angle_beta   90.00
_cell.angle_gamma   90.00
#
_symmetry.space_group_name_H-M   'P 1'
#
loop_
_entity.id
_entity.type
_entity.pdbx_description
1 polymer ?
#
loop_
_entity_poly.entity_id
_entity_poly.type
_entity_poly.pdbx_seq_one_letter_code
_entity_poly.pdbx_strand_id
1 'polypeptide(L)'
;MPRIKSSTGEVVTVVVPWARAGSGFTLLFEAFAMLLIEYEMPVNKVASTLHVVANRLWRMFNYWVNDAVVNDSLATVTQVGIDETSSKKGHNYVTVCANLEARRVIFVCEGRESDVIKDLAVAIEEKQGSVASIKNVSIDMSPAYIAGVTEHLPQAKITFDKFHVTALLSKSMDDLRKLERKDNDQLKGHKYTVLTNYTNLSTTKQDELDYLLMAYPRLGQAYRLKEMFMEFLDIKEKESALFHLKNL
;
A
#
# COMPACT_ATOMS: atom_id res chain seq x y z
N MET A 1 -20.63 -31.61 14.40
CA MET A 1 -20.44 -31.88 15.84
C MET A 1 -21.20 -33.11 16.22
N PRO A 2 -20.60 -34.03 17.00
CA PRO A 2 -21.32 -35.17 17.52
C PRO A 2 -22.49 -34.68 18.39
N ARG A 3 -23.66 -35.25 18.12
CA ARG A 3 -24.85 -35.11 18.95
C ARG A 3 -25.03 -36.42 19.68
N ILE A 4 -25.12 -36.36 21.01
CA ILE A 4 -25.39 -37.54 21.84
C ILE A 4 -26.79 -37.41 22.42
N LYS A 5 -27.45 -38.54 22.64
CA LYS A 5 -28.68 -38.61 23.41
C LYS A 5 -28.30 -38.81 24.87
N SER A 6 -28.68 -37.87 25.73
CA SER A 6 -28.44 -37.98 27.17
C SER A 6 -29.27 -39.13 27.77
N SER A 7 -28.93 -39.53 29.00
CA SER A 7 -29.71 -40.49 29.79
C SER A 7 -31.15 -40.04 30.03
N THR A 8 -31.42 -38.73 29.98
CA THR A 8 -32.76 -38.12 30.10
C THR A 8 -33.52 -38.05 28.77
N GLY A 9 -32.90 -38.46 27.65
CA GLY A 9 -33.51 -38.49 26.32
C GLY A 9 -33.31 -37.22 25.48
N GLU A 10 -32.65 -36.20 26.03
CA GLU A 10 -32.34 -34.94 25.35
C GLU A 10 -31.17 -35.09 24.36
N VAL A 11 -31.25 -34.42 23.21
CA VAL A 11 -30.16 -34.44 22.21
C VAL A 11 -29.25 -33.25 22.46
N VAL A 12 -28.05 -33.51 22.96
CA VAL A 12 -27.06 -32.48 23.29
C VAL A 12 -25.91 -32.51 22.29
N THR A 13 -25.44 -31.34 21.86
CA THR A 13 -24.24 -31.23 21.04
C THR A 13 -23.02 -31.18 21.95
N VAL A 14 -22.09 -32.12 21.78
CA VAL A 14 -20.90 -32.23 22.65
C VAL A 14 -19.79 -31.32 22.14
N VAL A 15 -19.11 -30.64 23.07
CA VAL A 15 -17.88 -29.89 22.80
C VAL A 15 -16.74 -30.88 22.58
N VAL A 16 -16.02 -30.72 21.47
CA VAL A 16 -14.89 -31.60 21.10
C VAL A 16 -13.65 -30.77 20.78
N PRO A 17 -12.44 -31.27 21.06
CA PRO A 17 -11.21 -30.48 20.88
C PRO A 17 -10.83 -30.27 19.41
N TRP A 18 -11.39 -31.04 18.47
CA TRP A 18 -11.07 -30.96 17.04
C TRP A 18 -12.07 -30.16 16.21
N ALA A 19 -13.04 -29.48 16.83
CA ALA A 19 -14.04 -28.73 16.09
C ALA A 19 -14.67 -27.61 16.93
N ARG A 20 -14.79 -26.42 16.34
CA ARG A 20 -15.39 -25.23 16.98
C ARG A 20 -16.92 -25.26 16.97
N ALA A 21 -17.55 -24.92 18.10
CA ALA A 21 -19.01 -24.88 18.23
C ALA A 21 -19.68 -24.10 17.08
N GLY A 22 -20.75 -24.68 16.50
CA GLY A 22 -21.52 -24.04 15.42
C GLY A 22 -20.86 -23.99 14.03
N SER A 23 -19.57 -24.32 13.89
CA SER A 23 -18.88 -24.33 12.59
C SER A 23 -19.44 -25.38 11.62
N GLY A 24 -19.59 -26.60 12.14
CA GLY A 24 -19.90 -27.78 11.34
C GLY A 24 -18.75 -28.26 10.44
N PHE A 25 -17.51 -27.82 10.71
CA PHE A 25 -16.26 -28.37 10.17
C PHE A 25 -15.33 -28.81 11.31
N THR A 26 -14.37 -29.67 10.99
CA THR A 26 -13.23 -29.94 11.88
C THR A 26 -12.21 -28.79 11.76
N LEU A 27 -11.41 -28.56 12.81
CA LEU A 27 -10.35 -27.54 12.78
C LEU A 27 -9.34 -27.80 11.66
N LEU A 28 -9.02 -29.07 11.38
CA LEU A 28 -8.15 -29.44 10.26
C LEU A 28 -8.74 -29.02 8.90
N PHE A 29 -10.05 -29.18 8.73
CA PHE A 29 -10.73 -28.73 7.51
C PHE A 29 -10.77 -27.21 7.41
N GLU A 30 -11.05 -26.50 8.51
CA GLU A 30 -11.02 -25.03 8.52
C GLU A 30 -9.62 -24.51 8.17
N ALA A 31 -8.56 -25.08 8.76
CA ALA A 31 -7.18 -24.73 8.48
C ALA A 31 -6.81 -24.98 7.00
N PHE A 32 -7.21 -26.11 6.44
CA PHE A 32 -6.98 -26.40 5.02
C PHE A 32 -7.72 -25.43 4.10
N ALA A 33 -8.97 -25.08 4.43
CA ALA A 33 -9.73 -24.10 3.66
C ALA A 33 -9.12 -22.69 3.75
N MET A 34 -8.66 -22.27 4.93
CA MET A 34 -7.94 -21.00 5.12
C MET A 34 -6.65 -20.96 4.31
N LEU A 35 -5.88 -22.05 4.30
CA LEU A 35 -4.66 -22.16 3.50
C LEU A 35 -4.93 -21.93 2.01
N LEU A 36 -5.98 -22.53 1.46
CA LEU A 36 -6.33 -22.32 0.05
C LEU A 36 -6.69 -20.85 -0.24
N ILE A 37 -7.42 -20.20 0.67
CA ILE A 37 -7.78 -18.79 0.54
C ILE A 37 -6.54 -17.90 0.63
N GLU A 38 -5.61 -18.22 1.53
CA GLU A 38 -4.32 -17.52 1.72
C GLU A 38 -3.44 -17.61 0.48
N TYR A 39 -3.45 -18.77 -0.23
CA TYR A 39 -2.82 -18.93 -1.55
C TYR A 39 -3.65 -18.30 -2.70
N GLU A 40 -4.36 -17.22 -2.40
CA GLU A 40 -5.09 -16.37 -3.34
C GLU A 40 -6.21 -17.08 -4.13
N MET A 41 -6.69 -18.24 -3.67
CA MET A 41 -7.85 -18.87 -4.30
C MET A 41 -9.14 -18.12 -3.90
N PRO A 42 -9.96 -17.67 -4.87
CA PRO A 42 -11.25 -17.06 -4.55
C PRO A 42 -12.12 -18.02 -3.73
N VAL A 43 -12.84 -17.51 -2.72
CA VAL A 43 -13.70 -18.34 -1.84
C VAL A 43 -14.66 -19.25 -2.62
N ASN A 44 -15.20 -18.77 -3.76
CA ASN A 44 -16.05 -19.58 -4.63
C ASN A 44 -15.31 -20.76 -5.28
N LYS A 45 -14.03 -20.58 -5.61
CA LYS A 45 -13.19 -21.66 -6.15
C LYS A 45 -12.86 -22.67 -5.07
N VAL A 46 -12.51 -22.21 -3.86
CA VAL A 46 -12.30 -23.08 -2.69
C VAL A 46 -13.56 -23.88 -2.37
N ALA A 47 -14.73 -23.22 -2.37
CA ALA A 47 -16.04 -23.85 -2.19
C ALA A 47 -16.29 -24.98 -3.20
N SER A 48 -16.01 -24.73 -4.48
CA SER A 48 -16.13 -25.75 -5.53
C SER A 48 -15.15 -26.90 -5.34
N THR A 49 -13.89 -26.62 -4.98
CA THR A 49 -12.85 -27.63 -4.78
C THR A 49 -13.15 -28.53 -3.58
N LEU A 50 -13.64 -27.94 -2.49
CA LEU A 50 -13.94 -28.65 -1.24
C LEU A 50 -15.37 -29.22 -1.19
N HIS A 51 -16.17 -28.99 -2.24
CA HIS A 51 -17.59 -29.36 -2.30
C HIS A 51 -18.42 -28.79 -1.13
N VAL A 52 -18.22 -27.52 -0.80
CA VAL A 52 -18.90 -26.81 0.29
C VAL A 52 -19.64 -25.57 -0.25
N VAL A 53 -20.76 -25.22 0.37
CA VAL A 53 -21.45 -23.95 0.09
C VAL A 53 -20.58 -22.75 0.52
N ALA A 54 -20.30 -21.83 -0.41
CA ALA A 54 -19.42 -20.68 -0.19
C ALA A 54 -19.75 -19.86 1.06
N ASN A 55 -21.04 -19.65 1.37
CA ASN A 55 -21.46 -18.94 2.58
C ASN A 55 -20.98 -19.58 3.90
N ARG A 56 -20.72 -20.89 3.91
CA ARG A 56 -20.13 -21.56 5.08
C ARG A 56 -18.65 -21.24 5.21
N LEU A 57 -17.93 -21.14 4.09
CA LEU A 57 -16.53 -20.72 4.07
C LEU A 57 -16.39 -19.25 4.48
N TRP A 58 -17.26 -18.35 4.02
CA TRP A 58 -17.25 -16.95 4.46
C TRP A 58 -17.46 -16.79 5.96
N ARG A 59 -18.38 -17.55 6.57
CA ARG A 59 -18.57 -17.53 8.02
C ARG A 59 -17.34 -18.04 8.79
N MET A 60 -16.63 -19.03 8.24
CA MET A 60 -15.40 -19.56 8.82
C MET A 60 -14.25 -18.56 8.67
N PHE A 61 -14.06 -18.00 7.48
CA PHE A 61 -13.07 -16.97 7.18
C PHE A 61 -13.24 -15.75 8.09
N ASN A 62 -14.45 -15.18 8.14
CA ASN A 62 -14.73 -14.01 8.98
C ASN A 62 -14.49 -14.30 10.47
N TYR A 63 -14.77 -15.52 10.94
CA TYR A 63 -14.48 -15.90 12.32
C TYR A 63 -12.97 -15.83 12.61
N TRP A 64 -12.15 -16.50 11.80
CA TRP A 64 -10.70 -16.56 12.03
C TRP A 64 -10.01 -15.22 11.79
N VAL A 65 -10.45 -14.44 10.80
CA VAL A 65 -9.94 -13.10 10.57
C VAL A 65 -10.29 -12.18 11.73
N ASN A 66 -11.54 -12.19 12.21
CA ASN A 66 -11.92 -11.36 13.36
C ASN A 66 -11.16 -11.75 14.63
N ASP A 67 -11.01 -13.05 14.89
CA ASP A 67 -10.23 -13.54 16.02
C ASP A 67 -8.76 -13.08 15.92
N ALA A 68 -8.16 -13.20 14.73
CA ALA A 68 -6.80 -12.72 14.50
C ALA A 68 -6.69 -11.19 14.69
N VAL A 69 -7.64 -10.40 14.20
CA VAL A 69 -7.65 -8.94 14.32
C VAL A 69 -7.81 -8.49 15.77
N VAL A 70 -8.64 -9.18 16.56
CA VAL A 70 -8.84 -8.89 18.00
C VAL A 70 -7.59 -9.22 18.80
N ASN A 71 -6.91 -10.32 18.49
CA ASN A 71 -5.68 -10.75 19.17
C ASN A 71 -4.42 -10.06 18.62
N ASP A 72 -4.56 -9.22 17.60
CA ASP A 72 -3.46 -8.51 16.97
C ASP A 72 -2.90 -7.41 17.89
N SER A 73 -1.57 -7.29 17.94
CA SER A 73 -0.88 -6.29 18.76
C SER A 73 -0.02 -5.38 17.90
N LEU A 74 -0.05 -4.09 18.22
CA LEU A 74 0.74 -3.04 17.59
C LEU A 74 1.88 -2.53 18.49
N ALA A 75 2.18 -3.26 19.58
CA ALA A 75 3.22 -2.92 20.56
C ALA A 75 4.62 -2.68 19.96
N THR A 76 4.94 -3.33 18.84
CA THR A 76 6.26 -3.26 18.19
C THR A 76 6.31 -2.31 16.99
N VAL A 77 5.21 -1.64 16.66
CA VAL A 77 5.17 -0.76 15.48
C VAL A 77 6.00 0.49 15.76
N THR A 78 6.96 0.76 14.88
CA THR A 78 7.78 1.99 14.91
C THR A 78 7.85 2.73 13.58
N GLN A 79 7.47 2.07 12.48
CA GLN A 79 7.51 2.62 11.12
C GLN A 79 6.19 2.33 10.41
N VAL A 80 5.51 3.39 9.97
CA VAL A 80 4.20 3.29 9.32
C VAL A 80 4.27 3.85 7.90
N GLY A 81 3.74 3.14 6.92
CA GLY A 81 3.46 3.65 5.58
C GLY A 81 1.97 3.90 5.45
N ILE A 82 1.59 5.03 4.86
CA ILE A 82 0.19 5.40 4.66
C ILE A 82 0.02 5.76 3.19
N ASP A 83 -0.86 5.03 2.51
CA ASP A 83 -1.15 5.25 1.10
C ASP A 83 -2.65 5.06 0.83
N GLU A 84 -3.12 5.68 -0.25
CA GLU A 84 -4.50 5.63 -0.71
C GLU A 84 -4.64 4.68 -1.89
N THR A 85 -5.56 3.74 -1.78
CA THR A 85 -5.95 2.87 -2.89
C THR A 85 -7.40 3.13 -3.26
N SER A 86 -7.68 3.26 -4.56
CA SER A 86 -9.05 3.30 -5.06
C SER A 86 -9.70 1.93 -4.93
N SER A 87 -10.78 1.80 -4.18
CA SER A 87 -11.47 0.51 -3.98
C SER A 87 -12.41 0.15 -5.14
N LYS A 88 -12.98 1.15 -5.85
CA LYS A 88 -13.84 0.98 -7.06
C LYS A 88 -13.79 2.22 -7.97
N LYS A 89 -14.25 2.09 -9.22
CA LYS A 89 -14.56 3.25 -10.09
C LYS A 89 -15.62 4.12 -9.38
N GLY A 90 -15.31 5.40 -9.13
CA GLY A 90 -16.26 6.39 -8.59
C GLY A 90 -15.94 7.00 -7.23
N HIS A 91 -14.68 7.35 -6.95
CA HIS A 91 -14.25 8.11 -5.76
C HIS A 91 -14.39 7.43 -4.39
N ASN A 92 -14.30 6.09 -4.32
CA ASN A 92 -14.15 5.41 -3.04
C ASN A 92 -12.66 5.15 -2.78
N TYR A 93 -12.07 5.93 -1.89
CA TYR A 93 -10.69 5.78 -1.47
C TYR A 93 -10.65 5.01 -0.15
N VAL A 94 -9.76 4.03 -0.08
CA VAL A 94 -9.42 3.32 1.13
C VAL A 94 -7.99 3.69 1.46
N THR A 95 -7.80 4.24 2.65
CA THR A 95 -6.46 4.50 3.17
C THR A 95 -5.96 3.26 3.88
N VAL A 96 -4.77 2.82 3.50
CA VAL A 96 -4.11 1.63 4.03
C VAL A 96 -2.89 2.09 4.81
N CYS A 97 -2.86 1.75 6.10
CA CYS A 97 -1.71 1.95 6.96
C CYS A 97 -1.00 0.61 7.15
N ALA A 98 0.29 0.57 6.84
CA ALA A 98 1.11 -0.63 6.93
C ALA A 98 2.29 -0.44 7.89
N ASN A 99 2.62 -1.46 8.66
CA ASN A 99 3.90 -1.55 9.34
C ASN A 99 4.98 -1.85 8.27
N LEU A 100 5.88 -0.90 8.04
CA LEU A 100 6.92 -0.99 7.01
C LEU A 100 7.99 -2.03 7.33
N GLU A 101 8.25 -2.27 8.62
CA GLU A 101 9.25 -3.23 9.08
C GLU A 101 8.71 -4.67 8.97
N ALA A 102 7.52 -4.91 9.51
CA ALA A 102 6.86 -6.22 9.47
C ALA A 102 6.19 -6.52 8.11
N ARG A 103 6.13 -5.53 7.20
CA ARG A 103 5.51 -5.62 5.87
C ARG A 103 4.08 -6.14 5.90
N ARG A 104 3.26 -5.57 6.78
CA ARG A 104 1.86 -5.96 6.95
C ARG A 104 0.95 -4.77 7.14
N VAL A 105 -0.30 -4.91 6.71
CA VAL A 105 -1.35 -3.93 7.00
C VAL A 105 -1.68 -3.97 8.49
N ILE A 106 -1.79 -2.80 9.11
CA ILE A 106 -2.12 -2.64 10.54
C ILE A 106 -3.44 -1.91 10.75
N PHE A 107 -3.86 -1.09 9.78
CA PHE A 107 -5.10 -0.34 9.86
C PHE A 107 -5.59 0.01 8.45
N VAL A 108 -6.91 0.03 8.28
CA VAL A 108 -7.59 0.35 7.02
C VAL A 108 -8.80 1.21 7.35
N CYS A 109 -8.94 2.35 6.68
CA CYS A 109 -10.08 3.26 6.87
C CYS A 109 -10.64 3.72 5.52
N GLU A 110 -11.93 4.03 5.48
CA GLU A 110 -12.55 4.67 4.32
C GLU A 110 -12.33 6.19 4.39
N GLY A 111 -11.94 6.81 3.26
CA GLY A 111 -11.73 8.25 3.18
C GLY A 111 -10.26 8.66 3.01
N ARG A 112 -10.05 9.99 2.91
CA ARG A 112 -8.79 10.64 2.46
C ARG A 112 -8.36 11.80 3.39
N GLU A 113 -8.96 11.92 4.57
CA GLU A 113 -8.81 13.12 5.39
C GLU A 113 -7.83 12.92 6.55
N SER A 114 -7.41 14.03 7.17
CA SER A 114 -6.54 14.03 8.36
C SER A 114 -7.07 13.14 9.48
N ASP A 115 -8.38 12.95 9.53
CA ASP A 115 -9.08 12.06 10.47
C ASP A 115 -8.56 10.62 10.41
N VAL A 116 -8.05 10.14 9.26
CA VAL A 116 -7.47 8.79 9.18
C VAL A 116 -6.26 8.64 10.09
N ILE A 117 -5.44 9.68 10.25
CA ILE A 117 -4.26 9.63 11.13
C ILE A 117 -4.68 9.61 12.60
N LYS A 118 -5.77 10.33 12.92
CA LYS A 118 -6.38 10.29 14.25
C LYS A 118 -6.89 8.88 14.58
N ASP A 119 -7.63 8.27 13.66
CA ASP A 119 -8.17 6.93 13.85
C ASP A 119 -7.07 5.88 13.95
N LEU A 120 -6.01 6.03 13.16
CA LEU A 120 -4.80 5.21 13.28
C LEU A 120 -4.16 5.36 14.66
N ALA A 121 -4.02 6.58 15.17
CA ALA A 121 -3.44 6.83 16.48
C ALA A 121 -4.26 6.17 17.61
N VAL A 122 -5.59 6.26 17.52
CA VAL A 122 -6.50 5.53 18.43
C VAL A 122 -6.29 4.02 18.32
N ALA A 123 -6.28 3.47 17.11
CA ALA A 123 -6.11 2.04 16.89
C ALA A 123 -4.75 1.51 17.40
N ILE A 124 -3.69 2.31 17.32
CA ILE A 124 -2.37 1.98 17.87
C ILE A 124 -2.47 1.79 19.39
N GLU A 125 -3.05 2.76 20.10
CA GLU A 125 -3.19 2.71 21.56
C GLU A 125 -4.13 1.58 22.00
N GLU A 126 -5.24 1.36 21.30
CA GLU A 126 -6.19 0.26 21.58
C GLU A 126 -5.55 -1.13 21.42
N LYS A 127 -4.57 -1.26 20.51
CA LYS A 127 -3.87 -2.51 20.23
C LYS A 127 -2.51 -2.61 20.93
N GLN A 128 -2.39 -2.07 22.14
CA GLN A 128 -1.18 -2.17 22.99
C GLN A 128 0.07 -1.52 22.39
N GLY A 129 -0.08 -0.74 21.31
CA GLY A 129 0.96 0.12 20.76
C GLY A 129 1.07 1.43 21.53
N SER A 130 2.01 2.27 21.11
CA SER A 130 2.08 3.65 21.58
C SER A 130 2.34 4.58 20.41
N VAL A 131 1.59 5.66 20.32
CA VAL A 131 1.84 6.75 19.37
C VAL A 131 3.28 7.28 19.50
N ALA A 132 3.82 7.32 20.72
CA ALA A 132 5.18 7.78 20.99
C ALA A 132 6.26 6.81 20.48
N SER A 133 5.93 5.54 20.20
CA SER A 133 6.88 4.58 19.62
C SER A 133 7.02 4.73 18.10
N ILE A 134 6.12 5.46 17.44
CA ILE A 134 6.18 5.71 16.00
C ILE A 134 7.27 6.74 15.70
N LYS A 135 8.33 6.27 15.04
CA LYS A 135 9.54 7.07 14.74
C LYS A 135 9.57 7.58 13.31
N ASN A 136 8.98 6.84 12.37
CA ASN A 136 8.95 7.21 10.96
C ASN A 136 7.56 6.96 10.39
N VAL A 137 7.08 7.91 9.59
CA VAL A 137 5.88 7.75 8.80
C VAL A 137 6.22 8.08 7.35
N SER A 138 5.94 7.14 6.43
CA SER A 138 6.02 7.34 4.99
C SER A 138 4.63 7.70 4.46
N ILE A 139 4.48 8.90 3.90
CA ILE A 139 3.22 9.40 3.34
C ILE A 139 3.45 10.03 1.96
N ASP A 140 2.38 10.35 1.25
CA ASP A 140 2.44 11.25 0.10
C ASP A 140 2.72 12.71 0.54
N MET A 141 2.77 13.64 -0.42
CA MET A 141 3.00 15.07 -0.15
C MET A 141 1.72 15.85 0.19
N SER A 142 0.65 15.19 0.63
CA SER A 142 -0.63 15.80 0.99
C SER A 142 -0.51 16.68 2.23
N PRO A 143 -0.92 17.96 2.18
CA PRO A 143 -0.98 18.82 3.37
C PRO A 143 -1.84 18.24 4.49
N ALA A 144 -2.89 17.49 4.15
CA ALA A 144 -3.78 16.87 5.14
C ALA A 144 -3.06 15.76 5.93
N TYR A 145 -2.27 14.91 5.27
CA TYR A 145 -1.47 13.91 5.99
C TYR A 145 -0.32 14.52 6.75
N ILE A 146 0.35 15.54 6.21
CA ILE A 146 1.40 16.26 6.93
C ILE A 146 0.83 16.85 8.23
N ALA A 147 -0.34 17.50 8.17
CA ALA A 147 -1.02 18.03 9.35
C ALA A 147 -1.41 16.92 10.33
N GLY A 148 -2.08 15.86 9.85
CA GLY A 148 -2.52 14.75 10.70
C GLY A 148 -1.37 14.03 11.40
N VAL A 149 -0.26 13.77 10.71
CA VAL A 149 0.95 13.16 11.32
C VAL A 149 1.58 14.11 12.33
N THR A 150 1.67 15.40 12.02
CA THR A 150 2.24 16.39 12.95
C THR A 150 1.40 16.50 14.23
N GLU A 151 0.07 16.42 14.12
CA GLU A 151 -0.86 16.52 15.24
C GLU A 151 -0.91 15.24 16.09
N HIS A 152 -1.08 14.08 15.45
CA HIS A 152 -1.39 12.82 16.13
C HIS A 152 -0.20 11.88 16.30
N LEU A 153 0.90 12.07 15.56
CA LEU A 153 2.12 11.26 15.66
C LEU A 153 3.36 12.18 15.83
N PRO A 154 3.40 13.05 16.86
CA PRO A 154 4.34 14.18 16.93
C PRO A 154 5.82 13.78 17.05
N GLN A 155 6.12 12.53 17.42
CA GLN A 155 7.50 12.00 17.49
C GLN A 155 7.98 11.40 16.17
N ALA A 156 7.08 11.25 15.20
CA ALA A 156 7.39 10.64 13.92
C ALA A 156 8.07 11.63 12.97
N LYS A 157 9.11 11.17 12.29
CA LYS A 157 9.68 11.86 11.13
C LYS A 157 8.88 11.50 9.89
N ILE A 158 8.42 12.53 9.18
CA ILE A 158 7.76 12.38 7.89
C ILE A 158 8.82 12.08 6.82
N THR A 159 8.62 10.99 6.10
CA THR A 159 9.33 10.66 4.86
C THR A 159 8.32 10.70 3.72
N PHE A 160 8.65 11.38 2.62
CA PHE A 160 7.79 11.34 1.43
C PHE A 160 8.11 10.11 0.60
N ASP A 161 7.07 9.42 0.14
CA ASP A 161 7.24 8.26 -0.73
C ASP A 161 7.97 8.66 -2.03
N LYS A 162 9.04 7.92 -2.36
CA LYS A 162 9.83 8.09 -3.58
C LYS A 162 8.96 8.01 -4.85
N PHE A 163 7.92 7.17 -4.86
CA PHE A 163 7.00 7.06 -5.98
C PHE A 163 6.26 8.37 -6.26
N HIS A 164 5.68 9.00 -5.24
CA HIS A 164 4.95 10.26 -5.42
C HIS A 164 5.86 11.41 -5.86
N VAL A 165 7.09 11.47 -5.32
CA VAL A 165 8.10 12.46 -5.75
C VAL A 165 8.48 12.24 -7.22
N THR A 166 8.77 11.00 -7.61
CA THR A 166 9.14 10.65 -9.00
C THR A 166 7.99 10.87 -9.97
N ALA A 167 6.75 10.58 -9.55
CA ALA A 167 5.55 10.83 -10.33
C ALA A 167 5.34 12.33 -10.57
N LEU A 168 5.60 13.18 -9.58
CA LEU A 168 5.52 14.64 -9.73
C LEU A 168 6.57 15.18 -10.72
N LEU A 169 7.79 14.68 -10.69
CA LEU A 169 8.84 15.02 -11.68
C LEU A 169 8.43 14.60 -13.08
N SER A 170 7.94 13.36 -13.22
CA SER A 170 7.48 12.81 -14.51
C SER A 170 6.31 13.63 -15.06
N LYS A 171 5.37 14.03 -14.21
CA LYS A 171 4.25 14.91 -14.59
C LYS A 171 4.77 16.27 -15.06
N SER A 172 5.68 16.89 -14.30
CA SER A 172 6.27 18.19 -14.64
C SER A 172 7.00 18.14 -15.99
N MET A 173 7.71 17.05 -16.25
CA MET A 173 8.39 16.81 -17.53
C MET A 173 7.40 16.65 -18.70
N ASP A 174 6.30 15.91 -18.51
CA ASP A 174 5.25 15.77 -19.53
C ASP A 174 4.50 17.09 -19.76
N ASP A 175 4.29 17.89 -18.71
CA ASP A 175 3.63 19.19 -18.81
C ASP A 175 4.49 20.20 -19.55
N LEU A 176 5.81 20.22 -19.32
CA LEU A 176 6.75 20.99 -20.14
C LEU A 176 6.74 20.52 -21.60
N ARG A 177 6.81 19.21 -21.84
CA ARG A 177 6.72 18.66 -23.20
C ARG A 177 5.42 19.06 -23.90
N LYS A 178 4.27 19.07 -23.19
CA LYS A 178 2.98 19.54 -23.73
C LYS A 178 3.00 21.03 -24.05
N LEU A 179 3.67 21.83 -23.22
CA LEU A 179 3.82 23.27 -23.43
C LEU A 179 4.64 23.54 -24.69
N GLU A 180 5.84 22.97 -24.78
CA GLU A 180 6.73 23.11 -25.95
C GLU A 180 6.10 22.54 -27.23
N ARG A 181 5.29 21.48 -27.12
CA ARG A 181 4.58 20.89 -28.26
C ARG A 181 3.62 21.86 -28.95
N LYS A 182 3.04 22.85 -28.25
CA LYS A 182 2.04 23.76 -28.85
C LYS A 182 2.52 24.41 -30.14
N ASP A 183 3.82 24.70 -30.20
CA ASP A 183 4.47 25.33 -31.34
C ASP A 183 5.38 24.36 -32.11
N ASN A 184 5.47 23.08 -31.68
CA ASN A 184 6.43 22.11 -32.17
C ASN A 184 5.84 20.69 -32.30
N ASP A 185 5.34 20.35 -33.49
CA ASP A 185 4.69 19.06 -33.74
C ASP A 185 5.63 17.85 -33.64
N GLN A 186 6.94 18.04 -33.74
CA GLN A 186 7.93 16.98 -33.57
C GLN A 186 7.92 16.34 -32.17
N LEU A 187 7.35 17.01 -31.15
CA LEU A 187 7.20 16.46 -29.80
C LEU A 187 5.97 15.54 -29.64
N LYS A 188 5.18 15.37 -30.71
CA LYS A 188 4.01 14.48 -30.74
C LYS A 188 4.46 13.01 -30.72
N GLY A 189 3.88 12.20 -29.83
CA GLY A 189 4.23 10.79 -29.71
C GLY A 189 5.46 10.49 -28.84
N HIS A 190 6.24 11.51 -28.47
CA HIS A 190 7.48 11.34 -27.69
C HIS A 190 7.28 11.45 -26.16
N LYS A 191 6.06 11.25 -25.65
CA LYS A 191 5.82 11.24 -24.19
C LYS A 191 6.73 10.23 -23.50
N TYR A 192 6.70 8.98 -23.92
CA TYR A 192 7.49 7.94 -23.27
C TYR A 192 8.98 8.03 -23.61
N THR A 193 9.35 8.60 -24.75
CA THR A 193 10.77 8.90 -25.09
C THR A 193 11.39 9.82 -24.05
N VAL A 194 10.66 10.85 -23.60
CA VAL A 194 11.15 11.85 -22.63
C VAL A 194 11.03 11.37 -21.18
N LEU A 195 10.00 10.56 -20.85
CA LEU A 195 9.75 10.14 -19.47
C LEU A 195 10.56 8.92 -19.03
N THR A 196 10.88 8.01 -19.94
CA THR A 196 11.57 6.75 -19.61
C THR A 196 13.04 7.03 -19.27
N ASN A 197 13.60 6.29 -18.30
CA ASN A 197 15.03 6.35 -17.99
C ASN A 197 15.85 5.99 -19.24
N TYR A 198 16.93 6.73 -19.48
CA TYR A 198 17.75 6.60 -20.69
C TYR A 198 18.21 5.15 -20.93
N THR A 199 18.63 4.45 -19.87
CA THR A 199 19.11 3.06 -19.94
C THR A 199 18.03 2.04 -20.31
N ASN A 200 16.75 2.40 -20.15
CA ASN A 200 15.60 1.56 -20.47
C ASN A 200 15.04 1.82 -21.87
N LEU A 201 15.57 2.82 -22.58
CA LEU A 201 15.20 3.11 -23.97
C LEU A 201 15.96 2.17 -24.93
N SER A 202 15.34 1.84 -26.06
CA SER A 202 16.07 1.23 -27.18
C SER A 202 17.04 2.24 -27.79
N THR A 203 18.07 1.77 -28.49
CA THR A 203 19.05 2.64 -29.17
C THR A 203 18.37 3.67 -30.06
N THR A 204 17.37 3.27 -30.86
CA THR A 204 16.60 4.22 -31.69
C THR A 204 15.90 5.29 -30.88
N LYS A 205 15.35 4.95 -29.70
CA LYS A 205 14.69 5.93 -28.82
C LYS A 205 15.68 6.81 -28.07
N GLN A 206 16.90 6.34 -27.83
CA GLN A 206 17.99 7.17 -27.31
C GLN A 206 18.40 8.23 -28.34
N ASP A 207 18.62 7.82 -29.60
CA ASP A 207 18.95 8.76 -30.69
C ASP A 207 17.84 9.82 -30.89
N GLU A 208 16.57 9.39 -30.85
CA GLU A 208 15.43 10.31 -30.89
C GLU A 208 15.44 11.27 -29.70
N LEU A 209 15.70 10.77 -28.50
CA LEU A 209 15.76 11.60 -27.29
C LEU A 209 16.88 12.64 -27.40
N ASP A 210 18.09 12.23 -27.75
CA ASP A 210 19.25 13.12 -27.89
C ASP A 210 18.98 14.24 -28.91
N TYR A 211 18.36 13.90 -30.05
CA TYR A 211 17.91 14.89 -31.02
C TYR A 211 16.92 15.88 -30.40
N LEU A 212 15.91 15.40 -29.67
CA LEU A 212 14.92 16.27 -29.03
C LEU A 212 15.54 17.17 -27.95
N LEU A 213 16.46 16.65 -27.13
CA LEU A 213 17.12 17.43 -26.08
C LEU A 213 18.02 18.53 -26.69
N MET A 214 18.64 18.26 -27.85
CA MET A 214 19.43 19.25 -28.60
C MET A 214 18.56 20.29 -29.31
N ALA A 215 17.48 19.86 -29.95
CA ALA A 215 16.58 20.73 -30.70
C ALA A 215 15.73 21.65 -29.80
N TYR A 216 15.42 21.21 -28.58
CA TYR A 216 14.57 21.92 -27.63
C TYR A 216 15.33 22.21 -26.32
N PRO A 217 16.11 23.32 -26.22
CA PRO A 217 17.02 23.56 -25.09
C PRO A 217 16.34 23.59 -23.71
N ARG A 218 15.10 24.08 -23.62
CA ARG A 218 14.31 24.05 -22.37
C ARG A 218 13.96 22.63 -21.94
N LEU A 219 13.59 21.77 -22.90
CA LEU A 219 13.35 20.36 -22.67
C LEU A 219 14.65 19.65 -22.26
N GLY A 220 15.76 19.97 -22.94
CA GLY A 220 17.12 19.51 -22.60
C GLY A 220 17.51 19.83 -21.15
N GLN A 221 17.33 21.09 -20.73
CA GLN A 221 17.63 21.53 -19.38
C GLN A 221 16.76 20.81 -18.34
N ALA A 222 15.45 20.73 -18.57
CA ALA A 222 14.54 20.05 -17.65
C ALA A 222 14.83 18.55 -17.54
N TYR A 223 15.17 17.89 -18.66
CA TYR A 223 15.57 16.49 -18.66
C TYR A 223 16.84 16.29 -17.81
N ARG A 224 17.85 17.15 -17.99
CA ARG A 224 19.07 17.09 -17.17
C ARG A 224 18.76 17.25 -15.68
N LEU A 225 17.91 18.21 -15.30
CA LEU A 225 17.50 18.39 -13.90
C LEU A 225 16.75 17.17 -13.35
N LYS A 226 15.87 16.57 -14.16
CA LYS A 226 15.19 15.32 -13.81
C LYS A 226 16.20 14.20 -13.55
N GLU A 227 17.15 13.96 -14.44
CA GLU A 227 18.14 12.89 -14.27
C GLU A 227 19.05 13.15 -13.06
N MET A 228 19.53 14.38 -12.86
CA MET A 228 20.28 14.77 -11.65
C MET A 228 19.46 14.55 -10.37
N PHE A 229 18.15 14.81 -10.40
CA PHE A 229 17.30 14.53 -9.24
C PHE A 229 17.12 13.02 -9.02
N MET A 230 17.04 12.22 -10.08
CA MET A 230 16.98 10.75 -9.97
C MET A 230 18.27 10.19 -9.36
N GLU A 231 19.44 10.72 -9.77
CA GLU A 231 20.73 10.39 -9.15
C GLU A 231 20.74 10.73 -7.66
N PHE A 232 20.24 11.92 -7.28
CA PHE A 232 20.09 12.32 -5.88
C PHE A 232 19.28 11.29 -5.06
N LEU A 233 18.20 10.75 -5.60
CA LEU A 233 17.35 9.75 -4.91
C LEU A 233 18.02 8.40 -4.70
N ASP A 234 19.17 8.14 -5.32
CA ASP A 234 19.94 6.90 -5.18
C ASP A 234 21.17 7.08 -4.26
N ILE A 235 21.47 8.32 -3.84
CA ILE A 235 22.56 8.60 -2.89
C ILE A 235 22.17 8.10 -1.49
N LYS A 236 22.96 7.17 -0.96
CA LYS A 236 22.73 6.55 0.36
C LYS A 236 23.20 7.41 1.54
N GLU A 237 24.27 8.17 1.34
CA GLU A 237 24.86 8.97 2.39
C GLU A 237 24.21 10.36 2.45
N LYS A 238 23.71 10.73 3.64
CA LYS A 238 22.95 11.97 3.84
C LYS A 238 23.74 13.22 3.48
N GLU A 239 25.03 13.30 3.84
CA GLU A 239 25.86 14.47 3.56
C GLU A 239 26.09 14.66 2.06
N SER A 240 26.43 13.57 1.37
CA SER A 240 26.55 13.52 -0.09
C SER A 240 25.23 13.90 -0.78
N ALA A 241 24.09 13.39 -0.31
CA ALA A 241 22.78 13.72 -0.87
C ALA A 241 22.43 15.21 -0.69
N LEU A 242 22.74 15.77 0.49
CA LEU A 242 22.48 17.17 0.80
C LEU A 242 23.40 18.12 0.01
N PHE A 243 24.66 17.72 -0.21
CA PHE A 243 25.57 18.45 -1.10
C PHE A 243 25.06 18.42 -2.54
N HIS A 244 24.66 17.26 -3.06
CA HIS A 244 24.12 17.14 -4.41
C HIS A 244 22.88 18.02 -4.60
N LEU A 245 21.94 17.98 -3.65
CA LEU A 245 20.70 18.76 -3.71
C LEU A 245 20.93 20.27 -3.71
N LYS A 246 21.96 20.77 -3.03
CA LYS A 246 22.31 22.20 -3.01
C LYS A 246 22.96 22.71 -4.29
N ASN A 247 23.44 21.80 -5.14
CA ASN A 247 24.14 22.10 -6.39
C ASN A 247 23.34 21.67 -7.64
N LEU A 248 22.07 21.30 -7.45
CA LEU A 248 21.07 21.06 -8.49
C LEU A 248 20.59 22.41 -9.06
#